data_AF-A0A2J6X8J9-F1
#
_entry.id   AF-A0A2J6X8J9-F1
#
_cell.length_a   1.000
_cell.length_b   1.000
_cell.length_c   1.000
_cell.angle_alpha   90.00
_cell.angle_beta   90.00
_cell.angle_gamma   90.00
#
_symmetry.space_group_name_H-M   'P 1'
#
loop_
_entity.id
_entity.type
_entity.pdbx_description
1 polymer ?
#
loop_
_entity_poly.entity_id
_entity_poly.type
_entity_poly.pdbx_seq_one_letter_code
_entity_poly.pdbx_strand_id
1 'polypeptide(L)'
;MPELPEVETVARSLAPQLLGRTIVGLAKLDWPRMLTPPLSEFATLVAGRRIEAVGRRAKWLLLTLDAGWTLAIHLRMSGHLLVAEPAAVDAPHVHFALDLDNGRRLIFDDQRKFGRVHLLDSTGLLALDAAHGPEPLADDFTPAILAERLRN
;
A
#
# COMPACT_ATOMS: atom_id res chain seq x y z
N MET A 1 -2.65 -12.06 -10.89
CA MET A 1 -2.24 -10.65 -10.74
C MET A 1 -3.45 -9.93 -10.19
N PRO A 2 -3.46 -9.43 -8.94
CA PRO A 2 -4.57 -8.61 -8.48
C PRO A 2 -4.75 -7.41 -9.41
N GLU A 3 -5.98 -7.21 -9.86
CA GLU A 3 -6.39 -6.07 -10.67
C GLU A 3 -7.14 -5.07 -9.81
N LEU A 4 -7.75 -4.07 -10.45
CA LEU A 4 -8.47 -3.01 -9.74
C LEU A 4 -9.51 -3.57 -8.74
N PRO A 5 -10.40 -4.51 -9.13
CA PRO A 5 -11.42 -5.01 -8.21
C PRO A 5 -10.85 -5.73 -6.99
N GLU A 6 -9.78 -6.52 -7.16
CA GLU A 6 -9.14 -7.22 -6.05
C GLU A 6 -8.45 -6.23 -5.11
N VAL A 7 -7.73 -5.23 -5.64
CA VAL A 7 -7.08 -4.22 -4.79
C VAL A 7 -8.11 -3.40 -4.02
N GLU A 8 -9.23 -3.03 -4.65
CA GLU A 8 -10.33 -2.33 -3.99
C GLU A 8 -10.95 -3.17 -2.86
N THR A 9 -11.17 -4.46 -3.12
CA THR A 9 -11.69 -5.41 -2.13
C THR A 9 -10.75 -5.53 -0.93
N VAL A 10 -9.44 -5.62 -1.17
CA VAL A 10 -8.41 -5.65 -0.11
C VAL A 10 -8.42 -4.35 0.68
N ALA A 11 -8.46 -3.18 0.03
CA ALA A 11 -8.51 -1.89 0.70
C ALA A 11 -9.74 -1.78 1.62
N ARG A 12 -10.93 -2.15 1.14
CA ARG A 12 -12.17 -2.14 1.93
C ARG A 12 -12.12 -3.11 3.13
N SER A 13 -11.52 -4.28 2.95
CA SER A 13 -11.36 -5.28 4.02
C SER A 13 -10.38 -4.82 5.11
N LEU A 14 -9.33 -4.11 4.72
CA LEU A 14 -8.31 -3.59 5.64
C LEU A 14 -8.74 -2.31 6.35
N ALA A 15 -9.52 -1.44 5.70
CA ALA A 15 -9.98 -0.17 6.26
C ALA A 15 -10.51 -0.26 7.71
N PRO A 16 -11.50 -1.11 8.06
CA PRO A 16 -12.01 -1.19 9.43
C PRO A 16 -10.99 -1.68 10.45
N GLN A 17 -9.91 -2.34 10.02
CA GLN A 17 -8.86 -2.86 10.89
C GLN A 17 -7.70 -1.86 11.09
N LEU A 18 -7.49 -0.96 10.12
CA LEU A 18 -6.35 -0.05 10.08
C LEU A 18 -6.69 1.41 10.39
N LEU A 19 -7.91 1.87 10.08
CA LEU A 19 -8.27 3.28 10.27
C LEU A 19 -8.12 3.71 11.73
N GLY A 20 -7.38 4.81 11.94
CA GLY A 20 -7.09 5.37 13.25
C GLY A 20 -5.98 4.64 14.03
N ARG A 21 -5.41 3.56 13.50
CA ARG A 21 -4.28 2.85 14.14
C ARG A 21 -2.98 3.59 13.93
N THR A 22 -2.11 3.51 14.92
CA THR A 22 -0.74 4.03 14.85
C THR A 22 0.23 2.91 14.51
N ILE A 23 1.13 3.17 13.56
CA ILE A 23 2.26 2.29 13.25
C ILE A 23 3.32 2.51 14.32
N VAL A 24 3.60 1.49 15.13
CA VAL A 24 4.61 1.55 16.20
C VAL A 24 6.02 1.50 15.60
N GLY A 25 6.22 0.68 14.57
CA GLY A 25 7.50 0.55 13.90
C GLY A 25 7.54 -0.61 12.91
N LEU A 26 8.72 -0.82 12.35
CA LEU A 26 8.99 -1.93 11.44
C LEU A 26 9.28 -3.21 12.23
N ALA A 27 8.44 -4.23 12.04
CA ALA A 27 8.58 -5.53 12.70
C ALA A 27 9.46 -6.50 11.89
N LYS A 28 9.38 -6.46 10.55
CA LYS A 28 10.15 -7.33 9.66
C LYS A 28 10.41 -6.67 8.32
N LEU A 29 11.63 -6.84 7.82
CA LEU A 29 12.01 -6.62 6.42
C LEU A 29 13.18 -7.54 6.06
N ASP A 30 12.91 -8.66 5.40
CA ASP A 30 13.96 -9.60 4.95
C ASP A 30 14.20 -9.54 3.44
N TRP A 31 13.44 -8.69 2.72
CA TRP A 31 13.62 -8.40 1.30
C TRP A 31 13.70 -6.89 1.02
N PRO A 32 14.86 -6.24 1.29
CA PRO A 32 14.98 -4.78 1.21
C PRO A 32 14.62 -4.18 -0.15
N ARG A 33 14.77 -4.94 -1.24
CA ARG A 33 14.43 -4.49 -2.60
C ARG A 33 12.94 -4.22 -2.84
N MET A 34 12.05 -4.63 -1.94
CA MET A 34 10.63 -4.25 -2.04
C MET A 34 10.36 -2.84 -1.50
N LEU A 35 11.27 -2.27 -0.71
CA LEU A 35 11.03 -1.05 0.05
C LEU A 35 11.68 0.15 -0.64
N THR A 36 10.98 1.27 -0.66
CA THR A 36 11.51 2.59 -1.03
C THR A 36 10.84 3.61 -0.11
N PRO A 37 11.57 4.51 0.58
CA PRO A 37 13.01 4.77 0.56
C PRO A 37 13.85 3.66 1.26
N PRO A 38 15.18 3.81 1.39
CA PRO A 38 16.01 2.88 2.17
C PRO A 38 15.53 2.69 3.60
N LEU A 39 15.84 1.52 4.18
CA LEU A 39 15.34 1.08 5.49
C LEU A 39 15.52 2.10 6.63
N SER A 40 16.70 2.72 6.75
CA SER A 40 16.98 3.66 7.85
C SER A 40 16.07 4.88 7.82
N GLU A 41 15.84 5.41 6.63
CA GLU A 41 14.94 6.54 6.40
C GLU A 41 13.48 6.12 6.60
N PHE A 42 13.08 5.00 6.00
CA PHE A 42 11.73 4.46 6.13
C PHE A 42 11.35 4.23 7.60
N ALA A 43 12.19 3.54 8.37
CA ALA A 43 11.92 3.19 9.76
C ALA A 43 11.74 4.45 10.63
N THR A 44 12.53 5.49 10.35
CA THR A 44 12.43 6.78 11.06
C THR A 44 11.15 7.53 10.71
N LEU A 45 10.75 7.51 9.43
CA LEU A 45 9.61 8.30 8.95
C LEU A 45 8.25 7.66 9.27
N VAL A 46 8.18 6.32 9.27
CA VAL A 46 6.92 5.58 9.43
C VAL A 46 6.54 5.35 10.90
N ALA A 47 7.51 5.28 11.81
CA ALA A 47 7.25 5.02 13.21
C ALA A 47 6.48 6.17 13.85
N GLY A 48 5.46 5.83 14.64
CA GLY A 48 4.56 6.77 15.30
C GLY A 48 3.48 7.38 14.39
N ARG A 49 3.42 7.03 13.09
CA ARG A 49 2.43 7.58 12.17
C ARG A 49 1.05 6.95 12.34
N ARG A 50 0.02 7.78 12.40
CA ARG A 50 -1.38 7.36 12.41
C ARG A 50 -1.90 7.16 10.98
N ILE A 51 -2.64 6.08 10.77
CA ILE A 51 -3.34 5.80 9.51
C ILE A 51 -4.67 6.57 9.49
N GLU A 52 -4.79 7.52 8.57
CA GLU A 52 -5.95 8.41 8.45
C GLU A 52 -6.95 7.94 7.39
N ALA A 53 -6.47 7.29 6.33
CA ALA A 53 -7.32 6.73 5.28
C ALA A 53 -6.72 5.43 4.71
N VAL A 54 -7.61 4.56 4.21
CA VAL A 54 -7.25 3.37 3.44
C VAL A 54 -8.02 3.43 2.13
N GLY A 55 -7.31 3.34 1.02
CA GLY A 55 -7.89 3.42 -0.30
C GLY A 55 -7.02 2.77 -1.35
N ARG A 56 -7.23 3.17 -2.60
CA ARG A 56 -6.53 2.63 -3.76
C ARG A 56 -6.35 3.71 -4.81
N ARG A 57 -5.23 3.62 -5.54
CA ARG A 57 -5.04 4.29 -6.83
C ARG A 57 -4.53 3.28 -7.85
N ALA A 58 -5.21 3.13 -8.99
CA ALA A 58 -4.91 2.09 -9.97
C ALA A 58 -4.78 0.71 -9.29
N LYS A 59 -3.59 0.09 -9.30
CA LYS A 59 -3.29 -1.21 -8.65
C LYS A 59 -2.45 -1.08 -7.37
N TRP A 60 -2.40 0.13 -6.81
CA TRP A 60 -1.74 0.45 -5.54
C TRP A 60 -2.77 0.56 -4.43
N LEU A 61 -2.55 -0.15 -3.33
CA LEU A 61 -3.23 0.10 -2.07
C LEU A 61 -2.54 1.28 -1.39
N LEU A 62 -3.32 2.26 -0.93
CA LEU A 62 -2.82 3.47 -0.29
C LEU A 62 -3.26 3.52 1.16
N LEU A 63 -2.30 3.67 2.08
CA LEU A 63 -2.56 4.05 3.46
C LEU A 63 -2.10 5.50 3.63
N THR A 64 -3.05 6.44 3.72
CA THR A 64 -2.73 7.83 4.05
C THR A 64 -2.33 7.89 5.51
N LEU A 65 -1.17 8.46 5.78
CA LEU A 65 -0.62 8.64 7.11
C LEU A 65 -0.65 10.13 7.48
N ASP A 66 -0.61 10.42 8.77
CA ASP A 66 -0.44 11.80 9.23
C ASP A 66 0.85 12.45 8.69
N ALA A 67 0.95 13.77 8.86
CA ALA A 67 2.08 14.58 8.41
C ALA A 67 2.37 14.49 6.90
N GLY A 68 1.35 14.18 6.09
CA GLY A 68 1.44 14.24 4.62
C GLY A 68 2.15 13.05 3.98
N TRP A 69 2.32 11.94 4.71
CA TRP A 69 2.91 10.72 4.20
C TRP A 69 1.86 9.75 3.67
N THR A 70 2.23 8.89 2.72
CA THR A 70 1.38 7.81 2.23
C THR A 70 2.20 6.54 2.05
N LEU A 71 1.76 5.44 2.65
CA LEU A 71 2.32 4.12 2.39
C LEU A 71 1.56 3.49 1.20
N ALA A 72 2.21 3.44 0.05
CA ALA A 72 1.70 2.85 -1.18
C ALA A 72 2.24 1.43 -1.36
N ILE A 73 1.34 0.45 -1.49
CA ILE A 73 1.69 -0.98 -1.57
C ILE A 73 1.14 -1.57 -2.87
N HIS A 74 2.02 -2.14 -3.69
CA HIS A 74 1.63 -2.84 -4.92
C HIS A 74 1.76 -4.35 -4.73
N LEU A 75 0.64 -5.08 -4.78
CA LEU A 75 0.58 -6.52 -4.53
C LEU A 75 1.22 -7.38 -5.65
N ARG A 76 1.29 -6.84 -6.86
CA ARG A 76 1.84 -7.50 -8.06
C ARG A 76 1.15 -8.82 -8.38
N MET A 77 1.77 -9.97 -8.16
CA MET A 77 1.25 -11.26 -8.65
C MET A 77 0.73 -12.14 -7.53
N SER A 78 1.47 -12.20 -6.42
CA SER A 78 1.28 -13.12 -5.28
C SER A 78 1.24 -12.37 -3.94
N GLY A 79 1.19 -11.05 -3.96
CA GLY A 79 1.18 -10.25 -2.76
C GLY A 79 -0.17 -10.30 -2.05
N HIS A 80 -0.13 -10.56 -0.75
CA HIS A 80 -1.28 -10.57 0.15
C HIS A 80 -0.98 -9.69 1.37
N LEU A 81 -1.82 -8.70 1.59
CA LEU A 81 -1.71 -7.77 2.72
C LEU A 81 -2.82 -8.06 3.73
N LEU A 82 -2.47 -8.30 4.99
CA LEU A 82 -3.41 -8.68 6.04
C LEU A 82 -3.03 -8.10 7.40
N VAL A 83 -4.01 -7.96 8.30
CA VAL A 83 -3.77 -7.67 9.72
C VAL A 83 -3.89 -8.96 10.51
N ALA A 84 -2.84 -9.34 11.23
CA ALA A 84 -2.75 -10.62 11.93
C ALA A 84 -2.06 -10.49 13.29
N GLU A 85 -2.08 -11.60 14.06
CA GLU A 85 -1.35 -11.70 15.32
C GLU A 85 0.17 -11.70 15.08
N PRO A 86 0.97 -11.23 16.06
CA PRO A 86 2.42 -11.11 15.92
C PRO A 86 3.13 -12.37 15.40
N ALA A 87 2.71 -13.55 15.85
CA ALA A 87 3.31 -14.84 15.48
C ALA A 87 3.20 -15.17 13.97
N ALA A 88 2.28 -14.55 13.23
CA ALA A 88 2.14 -14.76 11.79
C ALA A 88 3.32 -14.21 10.96
N VAL A 89 4.18 -13.37 11.57
CA VAL A 89 5.32 -12.76 10.88
C VAL A 89 6.39 -13.78 10.43
N ASP A 90 6.43 -14.94 11.08
CA ASP A 90 7.42 -15.99 10.83
C ASP A 90 7.04 -16.92 9.67
N ALA A 91 5.88 -16.68 9.04
CA ALA A 91 5.48 -17.44 7.87
C ALA A 91 6.49 -17.26 6.70
N PRO A 92 6.75 -18.32 5.90
CA PRO A 92 7.87 -18.36 4.95
C PRO A 92 7.91 -17.26 3.87
N HIS A 93 6.75 -16.69 3.55
CA HIS A 93 6.59 -15.73 2.46
C HIS A 93 6.29 -14.31 2.97
N VAL A 94 6.30 -14.10 4.28
CA VAL A 94 6.18 -12.77 4.87
C VAL A 94 7.51 -12.05 4.78
N HIS A 95 7.54 -10.97 4.01
CA HIS A 95 8.77 -10.22 3.73
C HIS A 95 8.79 -8.81 4.30
N PHE A 96 7.62 -8.29 4.67
CA PHE A 96 7.46 -6.98 5.28
C PHE A 96 6.36 -7.03 6.34
N ALA A 97 6.59 -6.43 7.51
CA ALA A 97 5.56 -6.26 8.53
C ALA A 97 5.77 -4.99 9.36
N LEU A 98 4.65 -4.37 9.75
CA LEU A 98 4.60 -3.21 10.65
C LEU A 98 3.85 -3.59 11.93
N ASP A 99 4.40 -3.20 13.08
CA ASP A 99 3.70 -3.29 14.37
C ASP A 99 2.65 -2.17 14.46
N LEU A 100 1.46 -2.51 14.96
CA LEU A 100 0.37 -1.57 15.20
C LEU A 100 0.14 -1.39 16.71
N ASP A 101 -0.42 -0.24 17.09
CA ASP A 101 -0.68 0.14 18.50
C ASP A 101 -1.60 -0.80 19.29
N ASN A 102 -2.36 -1.65 18.59
CA ASN A 102 -3.28 -2.61 19.19
C ASN A 102 -2.64 -4.01 19.38
N GLY A 103 -1.32 -4.12 19.23
CA GLY A 103 -0.59 -5.38 19.37
C GLY A 103 -0.72 -6.32 18.18
N ARG A 104 -1.43 -5.93 17.11
CA ARG A 104 -1.49 -6.68 15.84
C ARG A 104 -0.42 -6.18 14.87
N ARG A 105 -0.24 -6.88 13.76
CA ARG A 105 0.69 -6.51 12.69
C ARG A 105 0.00 -6.37 11.36
N LEU A 106 0.39 -5.35 10.59
CA LEU A 106 0.14 -5.32 9.15
C LEU A 106 1.23 -6.14 8.47
N ILE A 107 0.86 -7.23 7.81
CA ILE A 107 1.76 -8.22 7.24
C ILE A 107 1.62 -8.24 5.73
N PHE A 108 2.74 -8.23 5.03
CA PHE A 108 2.82 -8.43 3.58
C PHE A 108 3.51 -9.76 3.25
N ASP A 109 2.68 -10.74 2.88
CA ASP A 109 3.09 -12.02 2.33
C ASP A 109 3.25 -11.89 0.82
N ASP A 110 4.40 -12.26 0.26
CA ASP A 110 4.61 -12.26 -1.18
C ASP A 110 5.60 -13.34 -1.63
N GLN A 111 5.06 -14.51 -1.95
CA GLN A 111 5.81 -15.69 -2.40
C GLN A 111 6.83 -15.40 -3.52
N ARG A 112 6.51 -14.49 -4.46
CA ARG A 112 7.36 -14.20 -5.63
C ARG A 112 8.27 -12.98 -5.45
N LYS A 113 8.16 -12.25 -4.33
CA LYS A 113 8.99 -11.08 -4.01
C LYS A 113 8.96 -9.96 -5.06
N PHE A 114 7.82 -9.83 -5.75
CA PHE A 114 7.56 -8.81 -6.75
C PHE A 114 6.87 -7.58 -6.16
N GLY A 115 6.20 -7.74 -5.02
CA GLY A 115 5.55 -6.70 -4.27
C GLY A 115 6.47 -5.51 -4.02
N ARG A 116 5.86 -4.32 -3.91
CA ARG A 116 6.55 -3.06 -3.64
C ARG A 116 5.84 -2.31 -2.54
N VAL A 117 6.61 -1.66 -1.68
CA VAL A 117 6.19 -0.83 -0.56
C VAL A 117 6.92 0.49 -0.70
N HIS A 118 6.18 1.55 -0.99
CA HIS A 118 6.71 2.90 -1.15
C HIS A 118 6.16 3.79 -0.04
N LEU A 119 7.03 4.49 0.69
CA LEU A 119 6.62 5.61 1.53
C LEU A 119 6.80 6.89 0.71
N LEU A 120 5.68 7.55 0.44
CA LEU A 120 5.60 8.70 -0.45
C LEU A 120 5.23 9.95 0.35
N ASP A 121 5.90 11.06 0.06
CA ASP A 121 5.41 12.38 0.43
C ASP A 121 4.34 12.86 -0.59
N SER A 122 3.89 14.10 -0.43
CA SER A 122 2.93 14.71 -1.36
C SER A 122 3.41 14.71 -2.81
N THR A 123 4.70 14.99 -3.05
CA THR A 123 5.29 15.00 -4.41
C THR A 123 5.29 13.61 -5.02
N GLY A 124 5.70 12.59 -4.25
CA GLY A 124 5.70 11.20 -4.67
C GLY A 124 4.30 10.66 -4.96
N LEU A 125 3.30 11.07 -4.16
CA LEU A 125 1.91 10.70 -4.39
C LEU A 125 1.38 11.32 -5.69
N LEU A 126 1.66 12.60 -5.95
CA LEU A 126 1.29 13.27 -7.21
C LEU A 126 1.95 12.60 -8.42
N ALA A 127 3.23 12.21 -8.30
CA ALA A 127 3.93 11.49 -9.36
C ALA A 127 3.34 10.10 -9.61
N LEU A 128 2.96 9.38 -8.54
CA LEU A 128 2.27 8.09 -8.66
C LEU A 128 0.93 8.26 -9.38
N ASP A 129 0.15 9.27 -9.03
CA ASP A 129 -1.15 9.55 -9.65
C ASP A 129 -1.01 9.86 -11.15
N ALA A 130 -0.09 10.77 -11.50
CA ALA A 130 0.18 11.19 -12.89
C ALA A 130 0.72 10.05 -13.78
N ALA A 131 1.38 9.06 -13.20
CA ALA A 131 1.89 7.89 -13.92
C ALA A 131 0.79 6.92 -14.39
N HIS A 132 -0.45 7.10 -13.93
CA HIS A 132 -1.56 6.20 -14.25
C HIS A 132 -2.67 6.98 -14.97
N GLY A 133 -3.38 6.29 -15.88
CA GLY A 133 -4.55 6.86 -16.55
C GLY A 133 -5.70 7.18 -15.57
N PRO A 134 -6.79 7.79 -16.08
CA PRO A 134 -7.96 8.11 -15.27
C PRO A 134 -8.52 6.87 -14.56
N GLU A 135 -9.18 7.06 -13.41
CA GLU A 135 -9.85 5.96 -12.72
C GLU A 135 -11.05 5.48 -13.56
N PRO A 136 -11.12 4.20 -13.93
CA PRO A 136 -12.09 3.71 -14.90
C PRO A 136 -13.54 3.67 -14.38
N LEU A 137 -13.73 3.84 -13.07
CA LEU A 137 -15.04 3.89 -12.41
C LEU A 137 -15.39 5.31 -11.94
N ALA A 138 -14.57 6.30 -12.25
CA ALA A 138 -14.89 7.70 -11.95
C ALA A 138 -15.91 8.22 -12.97
N ASP A 139 -16.80 9.11 -12.52
CA ASP A 139 -17.88 9.68 -13.34
C ASP A 139 -17.35 10.45 -14.57
N ASP A 140 -16.10 10.93 -14.50
CA ASP A 140 -15.44 11.64 -15.58
C ASP A 140 -14.83 10.71 -16.63
N PHE A 141 -14.68 9.41 -16.39
CA PHE A 141 -14.20 8.46 -17.39
C PHE A 141 -15.30 8.09 -18.40
N THR A 142 -15.43 8.92 -19.43
CA THR A 142 -16.49 8.80 -20.45
C THR A 142 -15.99 8.16 -21.76
N PRO A 143 -16.90 7.66 -22.62
CA PRO A 143 -16.55 7.20 -23.96
C PRO A 143 -15.80 8.24 -24.80
N ALA A 144 -16.06 9.54 -24.58
CA ALA A 144 -15.37 10.63 -25.26
C ALA A 144 -13.89 10.69 -24.86
N ILE A 145 -13.59 10.61 -23.55
CA ILE A 145 -12.21 10.53 -23.05
C ILE A 145 -11.51 9.29 -23.59
N LEU A 146 -12.18 8.13 -23.57
CA LEU A 146 -11.60 6.90 -24.11
C LEU A 146 -11.27 7.05 -25.61
N ALA A 147 -12.21 7.59 -26.40
CA ALA A 147 -12.01 7.79 -27.83
C ALA A 147 -10.87 8.77 -28.13
N GLU A 148 -10.72 9.85 -27.35
CA GLU A 148 -9.60 10.78 -27.48
C GLU A 148 -8.26 10.09 -27.23
N ARG A 149 -8.16 9.26 -26.19
CA ARG A 149 -6.92 8.55 -25.83
C ARG A 149 -6.51 7.48 -26.84
N LEU A 150 -7.46 6.91 -27.59
CA LEU A 150 -7.21 5.90 -28.63
C LEU A 150 -6.75 6.50 -29.98
N ARG A 151 -6.84 7.82 -30.16
CA ARG A 151 -6.43 8.50 -31.42
C ARG A 151 -4.93 8.80 -31.50
N ASN A 152 -4.16 8.44 -30.47
CA ASN A 152 -2.70 8.59 -30.41
C ASN A 152 -1.99 7.34 -30.90
#